data_AF-K9RIX6-F1
#
_entry.id   AF-K9RIX6-F1
#
_cell.length_a   1.000
_cell.length_b   1.000
_cell.length_c   1.000
_cell.angle_alpha   90.00
_cell.angle_beta   90.00
_cell.angle_gamma   90.00
#
_symmetry.space_group_name_H-M   'P 1'
#
loop_
_entity.id
_entity.type
_entity.pdbx_description
1 polymer ?
#
loop_
_entity_poly.entity_id
_entity_poly.type
_entity_poly.pdbx_seq_one_letter_code
_entity_poly.pdbx_strand_id
1 'polypeptide(L)'
;MVVNNQLVTDYLALIAYIATLLPSNSIAVFSSWKKADWRVFLLRNRRNIGLICFALSIIHGVLTLRVRNVDMLNINTYVNYFTGFSCILIFTILAVTSNNWSIRKLGKNWKKLHSLTYVALIVLILHLLVVNQGEWNWYTWCAFIALSSMTCMWLLRLLRRYR
;
A
#
# COMPACT_ATOMS: atom_id res chain seq x y z
N MET A 1 7.43 18.61 17.55
CA MET A 1 7.04 18.93 16.15
C MET A 1 7.31 17.80 15.16
N VAL A 2 8.44 17.08 15.21
CA VAL A 2 8.78 16.04 14.21
C VAL A 2 7.86 14.79 14.28
N VAL A 3 7.40 14.39 15.48
CA VAL A 3 6.51 13.23 15.67
C VAL A 3 5.16 13.41 14.96
N ASN A 4 4.59 14.61 14.97
CA ASN A 4 3.34 14.90 14.24
C ASN A 4 3.52 14.78 12.73
N ASN A 5 4.68 15.15 12.18
CA ASN A 5 4.90 15.07 10.74
C ASN A 5 5.04 13.61 10.28
N GLN A 6 5.71 12.77 11.06
CA GLN A 6 5.82 11.33 10.76
C GLN A 6 4.44 10.66 10.79
N LEU A 7 3.63 10.98 11.81
CA LEU A 7 2.24 10.56 11.97
C LEU A 7 1.27 11.20 10.98
N VAL A 8 1.65 12.17 10.16
CA VAL A 8 0.76 12.65 9.08
C VAL A 8 1.11 11.95 7.78
N THR A 9 2.41 11.71 7.54
CA THR A 9 2.89 11.08 6.31
C THR A 9 2.47 9.61 6.17
N ASP A 10 2.44 8.86 7.27
CA ASP A 10 1.97 7.48 7.33
C ASP A 10 0.46 7.37 7.01
N TYR A 11 -0.38 8.19 7.62
CA TYR A 11 -1.83 8.17 7.35
C TYR A 11 -2.15 8.61 5.94
N LEU A 12 -1.49 9.65 5.43
CA LEU A 12 -1.69 10.08 4.05
C LEU A 12 -1.25 9.00 3.05
N ALA A 13 -0.12 8.33 3.31
CA ALA A 13 0.33 7.21 2.48
C ALA A 13 -0.68 6.06 2.51
N LEU A 14 -1.18 5.69 3.68
CA LEU A 14 -2.18 4.64 3.85
C LEU A 14 -3.49 4.98 3.14
N ILE A 15 -4.02 6.18 3.32
CA ILE A 15 -5.26 6.64 2.68
C ILE A 15 -5.09 6.64 1.16
N ALA A 16 -3.97 7.16 0.65
CA ALA A 16 -3.66 7.13 -0.77
C ALA A 16 -3.60 5.69 -1.30
N TYR A 17 -2.94 4.78 -0.56
CA TYR A 17 -2.85 3.37 -0.92
C TYR A 17 -4.24 2.70 -0.99
N ILE A 18 -5.04 2.86 0.06
CA ILE A 18 -6.43 2.37 0.12
C ILE A 18 -7.23 2.94 -1.06
N ALA A 19 -7.11 4.23 -1.37
CA ALA A 19 -7.80 4.86 -2.49
C ALA A 19 -7.41 4.26 -3.85
N THR A 20 -6.19 3.71 -4.02
CA THR A 20 -5.81 3.03 -5.26
C THR A 20 -6.47 1.66 -5.45
N LEU A 21 -6.80 0.97 -4.34
CA LEU A 21 -7.35 -0.39 -4.35
C LEU A 21 -8.87 -0.42 -4.16
N LEU A 22 -9.43 0.60 -3.50
CA LEU A 22 -10.85 0.72 -3.19
C LEU A 22 -11.77 0.57 -4.42
N PRO A 23 -11.53 1.26 -5.57
CA PRO A 23 -12.41 1.16 -6.74
C PRO A 23 -12.39 -0.21 -7.39
N SER A 24 -11.24 -0.88 -7.28
CA SER A 24 -11.06 -2.22 -7.80
C SER A 24 -11.79 -3.18 -6.90
N ASN A 25 -11.58 -3.14 -5.58
CA ASN A 25 -12.15 -4.08 -4.62
C ASN A 25 -13.67 -3.91 -4.44
N SER A 26 -14.20 -2.68 -4.36
CA SER A 26 -15.62 -2.41 -4.08
C SER A 26 -16.63 -3.17 -4.97
N ILE A 27 -16.32 -3.38 -6.25
CA ILE A 27 -17.18 -4.12 -7.20
C ILE A 27 -17.37 -5.60 -6.81
N ALA A 28 -16.48 -6.18 -6.00
CA ALA A 28 -16.61 -7.60 -5.59
C ALA A 28 -17.84 -7.82 -4.70
N VAL A 29 -18.20 -6.78 -3.93
CA VAL A 29 -19.26 -6.82 -2.92
C VAL A 29 -20.48 -6.09 -3.47
N PHE A 30 -20.29 -4.90 -4.05
CA PHE A 30 -21.40 -4.07 -4.55
C PHE A 30 -21.27 -3.88 -6.06
N SER A 31 -21.82 -4.81 -6.83
CA SER A 31 -21.88 -4.71 -8.30
C SER A 31 -22.60 -3.42 -8.76
N SER A 32 -23.54 -2.91 -7.96
CA SER A 32 -24.28 -1.67 -8.21
C SER A 32 -23.39 -0.43 -8.28
N TRP A 33 -22.17 -0.46 -7.72
CA TRP A 33 -21.25 0.68 -7.70
C TRP A 33 -20.33 0.77 -8.92
N LYS A 34 -20.53 -0.10 -9.93
CA LYS A 34 -19.74 -0.06 -11.18
C LYS A 34 -19.77 1.30 -11.87
N LYS A 35 -20.90 2.03 -11.83
CA LYS A 35 -21.06 3.31 -12.52
C LYS A 35 -20.94 4.54 -11.61
N ALA A 36 -20.57 4.37 -10.35
CA ALA A 36 -20.50 5.51 -9.42
C ALA A 36 -19.38 6.49 -9.82
N ASP A 37 -19.66 7.79 -9.77
CA ASP A 37 -18.74 8.84 -10.25
C ASP A 37 -17.41 8.85 -9.48
N TRP A 38 -17.46 8.66 -8.16
CA TRP A 38 -16.27 8.57 -7.31
C TRP A 38 -15.34 7.43 -7.75
N ARG A 39 -15.90 6.31 -8.22
CA ARG A 39 -15.13 5.15 -8.69
C ARG A 39 -14.42 5.48 -10.00
N VAL A 40 -15.13 6.10 -10.95
CA VAL A 40 -14.57 6.51 -12.23
C VAL A 40 -13.44 7.53 -12.00
N PHE A 41 -13.66 8.50 -11.11
CA PHE A 41 -12.66 9.48 -10.72
C PHE A 41 -11.38 8.83 -10.16
N LEU A 42 -11.52 7.90 -9.20
CA LEU A 42 -10.37 7.23 -8.60
C LEU A 42 -9.64 6.32 -9.59
N LEU A 43 -10.34 5.64 -10.49
CA LEU A 43 -9.70 4.82 -11.53
C LEU A 43 -8.94 5.68 -12.54
N ARG A 44 -9.50 6.82 -12.94
CA ARG A 44 -8.84 7.78 -13.84
C ARG A 44 -7.57 8.35 -13.22
N ASN A 45 -7.59 8.64 -11.92
CA ASN A 45 -6.47 9.21 -11.19
C ASN A 45 -5.57 8.17 -10.49
N ARG A 46 -5.84 6.87 -10.67
CA ARG A 46 -5.17 5.78 -9.95
C ARG A 46 -3.65 5.84 -10.03
N ARG A 47 -3.11 6.19 -11.19
CA ARG A 47 -1.67 6.33 -11.41
C ARG A 47 -1.08 7.44 -10.53
N ASN A 48 -1.71 8.61 -10.53
CA ASN A 48 -1.23 9.76 -9.78
C ASN A 48 -1.35 9.52 -8.28
N ILE A 49 -2.46 8.94 -7.82
CA ILE A 49 -2.66 8.56 -6.41
C ILE A 49 -1.60 7.54 -5.98
N GLY A 50 -1.28 6.55 -6.82
CA GLY A 50 -0.23 5.57 -6.54
C GLY A 50 1.17 6.19 -6.46
N LEU A 51 1.48 7.18 -7.31
CA LEU A 51 2.76 7.91 -7.25
C LEU A 51 2.84 8.81 -6.00
N ILE A 52 1.74 9.45 -5.60
CA ILE A 52 1.67 10.21 -4.34
C ILE A 52 1.87 9.28 -3.15
N CYS A 53 1.19 8.13 -3.13
CA CYS A 53 1.39 7.10 -2.11
C CYS A 53 2.87 6.72 -2.01
N PHE A 54 3.54 6.44 -3.13
CA PHE A 54 4.96 6.11 -3.16
C PHE A 54 5.83 7.24 -2.61
N ALA A 55 5.62 8.49 -3.05
CA ALA A 55 6.37 9.64 -2.57
C ALA A 55 6.23 9.81 -1.05
N LEU A 56 5.02 9.68 -0.52
CA LEU A 56 4.75 9.72 0.91
C LEU A 56 5.42 8.56 1.67
N SER A 57 5.44 7.35 1.11
CA SER A 57 6.15 6.21 1.70
C SER A 57 7.66 6.44 1.78
N ILE A 58 8.28 7.08 0.77
CA ILE A 58 9.69 7.46 0.80
C ILE A 58 9.95 8.50 1.88
N ILE A 59 9.12 9.55 1.94
CA ILE A 59 9.22 10.58 2.99
C ILE A 59 9.11 9.94 4.37
N HIS A 60 8.12 9.06 4.58
CA HIS A 60 7.93 8.32 5.81
C HIS A 60 9.15 7.47 6.18
N GLY A 61 9.73 6.75 5.21
CA GLY A 61 10.95 5.97 5.41
C GLY A 61 12.14 6.84 5.84
N VAL A 62 12.38 7.96 5.14
CA VAL A 62 13.47 8.90 5.47
C VAL A 62 13.28 9.53 6.85
N LEU A 63 12.06 9.95 7.19
CA LEU A 63 11.75 10.49 8.51
C LEU A 63 11.98 9.44 9.60
N THR A 64 11.59 8.19 9.36
CA THR A 64 11.80 7.09 10.32
C THR A 64 13.29 6.86 10.60
N LEU A 65 14.13 6.84 9.56
CA LEU A 65 15.58 6.72 9.72
C LEU A 65 16.19 7.86 10.54
N ARG A 66 15.74 9.10 10.27
CA ARG A 66 16.23 10.30 10.99
C ARG A 66 15.77 10.36 12.44
N VAL A 67 14.48 10.08 12.71
CA VAL A 67 13.90 10.22 14.05
C VAL A 67 14.40 9.13 14.98
N ARG A 68 14.54 7.90 14.46
CA ARG A 68 14.87 6.73 15.28
C ARG A 68 16.36 6.39 15.32
N ASN A 69 17.23 7.22 14.71
CA ASN A 69 18.69 7.01 14.61
C ASN A 69 19.03 5.54 14.30
N VAL A 70 18.37 5.01 13.27
CA VAL A 70 18.37 3.57 12.98
C VAL A 70 19.74 3.15 12.49
N ASP A 71 20.44 2.33 13.27
CA ASP A 71 21.63 1.62 12.81
C ASP A 71 21.23 0.34 12.08
N MET A 72 21.33 0.38 10.75
CA MET A 72 21.01 -0.75 9.86
C MET A 72 22.02 -1.91 9.96
N LEU A 73 23.18 -1.71 10.58
CA LEU A 73 24.18 -2.75 10.79
C LEU A 73 23.83 -3.65 11.98
N ASN A 74 22.92 -3.20 12.85
CA ASN A 74 22.44 -4.00 13.97
C ASN A 74 21.29 -4.93 13.53
N ILE A 75 21.46 -6.24 13.75
CA ILE A 75 20.51 -7.26 13.31
C ILE A 75 19.12 -7.09 13.95
N ASN A 76 19.05 -6.70 15.22
CA ASN A 76 17.78 -6.51 15.93
C ASN A 76 17.00 -5.32 15.37
N THR A 77 17.73 -4.27 14.99
CA THR A 77 17.18 -3.11 14.32
C THR A 77 16.70 -3.48 12.92
N TYR A 78 17.52 -4.19 12.14
CA TYR A 78 17.19 -4.60 10.77
C TYR A 78 15.87 -5.38 10.70
N VAL A 79 15.69 -6.38 11.57
CA VAL A 79 14.47 -7.21 11.59
C VAL A 79 13.20 -6.36 11.80
N ASN A 80 13.28 -5.34 12.66
CA ASN A 80 12.13 -4.47 12.96
C ASN A 80 11.74 -3.56 11.78
N TYR A 81 12.69 -3.14 10.94
CA TYR A 81 12.42 -2.25 9.79
C TYR A 81 12.33 -2.98 8.45
N PHE A 82 12.68 -4.26 8.40
CA PHE A 82 12.72 -5.06 7.18
C PHE A 82 11.37 -5.07 6.43
N THR A 83 10.26 -5.15 7.17
CA THR A 83 8.90 -5.13 6.58
C THR A 83 8.60 -3.78 5.91
N GLY A 84 9.02 -2.67 6.53
CA GLY A 84 8.85 -1.32 5.98
C GLY A 84 9.70 -1.10 4.73
N PHE A 85 10.96 -1.55 4.77
CA PHE A 85 11.86 -1.50 3.62
C PHE A 85 11.32 -2.34 2.45
N SER A 86 10.80 -3.54 2.74
CA SER A 86 10.17 -4.41 1.75
C SER A 86 8.96 -3.75 1.08
N CYS A 87 8.11 -3.05 1.83
CA CYS A 87 7.01 -2.26 1.27
C CYS A 87 7.52 -1.19 0.30
N ILE A 88 8.53 -0.41 0.71
CA ILE A 88 9.12 0.64 -0.13
C ILE A 88 9.71 0.06 -1.41
N LEU A 89 10.39 -1.10 -1.32
CA LEU A 89 10.96 -1.78 -2.48
C LEU A 89 9.87 -2.18 -3.48
N ILE A 90 8.78 -2.80 -3.02
CA ILE A 90 7.66 -3.17 -3.90
C ILE A 90 7.03 -1.92 -4.52
N PHE A 91 6.78 -0.87 -3.74
CA PHE A 91 6.23 0.38 -4.26
C PHE A 91 7.17 1.06 -5.26
N THR A 92 8.48 0.95 -5.08
CA THR A 92 9.48 1.46 -6.04
C THR A 92 9.34 0.77 -7.39
N ILE A 93 9.26 -0.58 -7.40
CA ILE A 93 9.07 -1.35 -8.64
C ILE A 93 7.77 -0.93 -9.35
N LEU A 94 6.68 -0.78 -8.58
CA LEU A 94 5.38 -0.36 -9.11
C LEU A 94 5.44 1.08 -9.66
N ALA A 95 6.09 2.01 -8.95
CA ALA A 95 6.22 3.41 -9.35
C ALA A 95 7.06 3.57 -10.62
N VAL A 96 8.24 2.93 -10.68
CA VAL A 96 9.12 2.95 -11.87
C VAL A 96 8.41 2.38 -13.09
N THR A 97 7.55 1.37 -12.91
CA THR A 97 6.77 0.77 -14.01
C THR A 97 5.40 1.42 -14.24
N SER A 98 5.09 2.53 -13.57
CA SER A 98 3.84 3.30 -13.73
C SER A 98 3.91 4.34 -14.86
N ASN A 99 4.54 4.01 -15.99
CA ASN A 99 4.67 4.91 -17.13
C ASN A 99 4.22 4.25 -18.44
N ASN A 100 3.88 5.07 -19.45
CA ASN A 100 3.33 4.59 -20.72
C ASN A 100 4.30 3.68 -21.49
N TRP A 101 5.60 3.94 -21.39
CA TRP A 101 6.63 3.13 -22.02
C TRP A 101 6.67 1.72 -21.42
N SER A 102 6.67 1.60 -20.09
CA SER A 102 6.64 0.33 -19.36
C SER A 102 5.38 -0.47 -19.66
N ILE A 103 4.22 0.19 -19.75
CA ILE A 103 2.95 -0.46 -20.12
C ILE A 103 3.05 -1.06 -21.53
N ARG A 104 3.56 -0.29 -22.50
CA ARG A 104 3.72 -0.74 -23.89
C ARG A 104 4.76 -1.86 -24.02
N LYS A 105 5.90 -1.73 -23.34
CA LYS A 105 7.02 -2.68 -23.40
C LYS A 105 6.70 -4.02 -22.72
N LEU A 106 6.06 -4.00 -21.56
CA LEU A 106 5.76 -5.21 -20.78
C LEU A 106 4.44 -5.88 -21.21
N GLY A 107 3.52 -5.13 -21.83
CA GLY A 107 2.25 -5.66 -22.34
C GLY A 107 1.46 -6.44 -21.29
N LYS A 108 1.17 -7.73 -21.56
CA LYS A 108 0.44 -8.61 -20.63
C LYS A 108 1.15 -8.81 -19.29
N ASN A 109 2.49 -8.77 -19.27
CA ASN A 109 3.28 -8.94 -18.06
C ASN A 109 3.19 -7.73 -17.14
N TRP A 110 2.84 -6.54 -17.65
CA TRP A 110 2.63 -5.35 -16.83
C TRP A 110 1.55 -5.56 -15.78
N LYS A 111 0.43 -6.20 -16.15
CA LYS A 111 -0.65 -6.53 -15.20
C LYS A 111 -0.19 -7.54 -14.15
N LYS A 112 0.65 -8.51 -14.53
CA LYS A 112 1.24 -9.48 -13.59
C LYS A 112 2.17 -8.76 -12.61
N LEU A 113 3.04 -7.88 -13.08
CA LEU A 113 3.91 -7.06 -12.23
C LEU A 113 3.10 -6.18 -11.28
N HIS A 114 2.06 -5.50 -11.79
CA HIS A 114 1.23 -4.62 -10.97
C HIS A 114 0.34 -5.38 -9.97
N SER A 115 0.19 -6.69 -10.13
CA SER A 115 -0.43 -7.54 -9.10
C SER A 115 0.41 -7.68 -7.83
N LEU A 116 1.71 -7.32 -7.87
CA LEU A 116 2.55 -7.18 -6.67
C LEU A 116 1.98 -6.18 -5.66
N THR A 117 1.05 -5.31 -6.06
CA THR A 117 0.30 -4.47 -5.12
C THR A 117 -0.40 -5.31 -4.03
N TYR A 118 -0.85 -6.53 -4.33
CA TYR A 118 -1.46 -7.42 -3.33
C TYR A 118 -0.43 -8.08 -2.41
N VAL A 119 0.81 -8.27 -2.90
CA VAL A 119 1.93 -8.67 -2.04
C VAL A 119 2.26 -7.51 -1.08
N ALA A 120 2.34 -6.28 -1.58
CA ALA A 120 2.53 -5.10 -0.74
C ALA A 120 1.41 -4.95 0.30
N LEU A 121 0.16 -5.29 -0.03
CA LEU A 121 -0.96 -5.26 0.91
C LEU A 121 -0.72 -6.18 2.11
N ILE A 122 -0.27 -7.41 1.88
CA ILE A 122 0.05 -8.38 2.94
C ILE A 122 1.26 -7.90 3.75
N VAL A 123 2.33 -7.46 3.08
CA VAL A 123 3.54 -6.95 3.75
C VAL A 123 3.21 -5.70 4.60
N LEU A 124 2.28 -4.85 4.15
CA LEU A 124 1.85 -3.67 4.91
C LEU A 124 1.07 -4.04 6.18
N ILE A 125 0.25 -5.08 6.13
CA ILE A 125 -0.41 -5.63 7.33
C ILE A 125 0.64 -6.14 8.31
N LEU A 126 1.63 -6.91 7.82
CA LEU A 126 2.73 -7.41 8.66
C LEU A 126 3.55 -6.25 9.24
N HIS A 127 3.80 -5.20 8.46
CA HIS A 127 4.50 -4.01 8.93
C HIS A 127 3.76 -3.33 10.10
N LEU A 128 2.43 -3.19 10.01
CA LEU A 128 1.62 -2.65 11.11
C LEU A 128 1.70 -3.52 12.38
N LEU A 129 1.66 -4.84 12.23
CA LEU A 129 1.80 -5.76 13.37
C LEU A 129 3.17 -5.60 14.05
N VAL A 130 4.24 -5.51 13.26
CA VAL A 130 5.62 -5.40 13.78
C VAL A 130 5.89 -4.04 14.42
N VAL A 131 5.39 -2.94 13.84
CA VAL A 131 5.67 -1.59 14.35
C VAL A 131 4.88 -1.28 15.61
N ASN A 132 3.63 -1.73 15.72
CA ASN A 132 2.80 -1.41 16.88
C ASN A 132 3.18 -2.23 18.12
N GLN A 133 3.80 -3.41 17.98
CA GLN A 133 4.27 -4.25 19.10
C GLN A 133 3.24 -4.49 20.24
N GLY A 134 1.94 -4.41 19.95
CA GLY A 134 0.86 -4.53 20.94
C GLY A 134 0.27 -3.20 21.42
N GLU A 135 0.90 -2.07 21.12
CA GLU A 135 0.38 -0.72 21.41
C GLU A 135 -0.53 -0.24 20.27
N TRP A 136 -1.79 -0.70 20.29
CA TRP A 136 -2.75 -0.37 19.25
C TRP A 136 -3.59 0.86 19.59
N ASN A 137 -3.61 1.81 18.65
CA ASN A 137 -4.54 2.93 18.66
C ASN A 137 -5.76 2.63 17.77
N TRP A 138 -6.84 3.39 17.95
CA TRP A 138 -8.07 3.19 17.18
C TRP A 138 -7.85 3.36 15.68
N TYR A 139 -7.03 4.34 15.26
CA TYR A 139 -6.70 4.54 13.85
C TYR A 139 -5.94 3.36 13.24
N THR A 140 -4.99 2.78 13.98
CA THR A 140 -4.23 1.60 13.53
C THR A 140 -5.10 0.36 13.46
N TRP A 141 -6.11 0.23 14.32
CA TRP A 141 -7.15 -0.80 14.18
C TRP A 141 -7.99 -0.59 12.93
N CYS A 142 -8.46 0.63 12.68
CA CYS A 142 -9.21 0.95 11.46
C CYS A 142 -8.39 0.64 10.20
N ALA A 143 -7.11 0.99 10.19
CA ALA A 143 -6.18 0.66 9.12
C ALA A 143 -6.07 -0.86 8.92
N PHE A 144 -5.80 -1.60 9.98
CA PHE A 144 -5.66 -3.05 9.94
C PHE A 144 -6.93 -3.75 9.40
N ILE A 145 -8.12 -3.33 9.87
CA ILE A 145 -9.40 -3.87 9.41
C ILE A 145 -9.61 -3.55 7.92
N ALA A 146 -9.33 -2.31 7.48
CA ALA A 146 -9.48 -1.91 6.09
C ALA A 146 -8.58 -2.73 5.16
N LEU A 147 -7.30 -2.88 5.50
CA LEU A 147 -6.34 -3.67 4.70
C LEU A 147 -6.68 -5.17 4.72
N SER A 148 -7.11 -5.71 5.86
CA SER A 148 -7.53 -7.11 5.99
C SER A 148 -8.78 -7.38 5.15
N SER A 149 -9.76 -6.47 5.18
CA SER A 149 -10.95 -6.54 4.33
C SER A 149 -10.59 -6.53 2.84
N MET A 150 -9.70 -5.62 2.43
CA MET A 150 -9.20 -5.59 1.04
C MET A 150 -8.50 -6.89 0.63
N THR A 151 -7.73 -7.49 1.53
CA THR A 151 -7.04 -8.76 1.30
C THR A 151 -8.03 -9.90 1.16
N CYS A 152 -9.01 -9.98 2.06
CA CYS A 152 -10.10 -10.97 2.02
C CYS A 152 -10.87 -10.87 0.70
N MET A 153 -11.23 -9.65 0.28
CA MET A 153 -11.94 -9.43 -0.99
C MET A 153 -11.12 -9.83 -2.21
N TRP A 154 -9.81 -9.61 -2.19
CA TRP A 154 -8.92 -10.10 -3.24
C TRP A 154 -8.86 -11.63 -3.27
N LEU A 155 -8.75 -12.29 -2.11
CA LEU A 155 -8.78 -13.75 -2.02
C LEU A 155 -10.09 -14.34 -2.55
N LEU A 156 -11.24 -13.77 -2.18
CA LEU A 156 -12.54 -14.22 -2.67
C LEU A 156 -12.64 -14.13 -4.20
N ARG A 157 -12.05 -13.11 -4.82
CA ARG A 157 -11.99 -12.99 -6.28
C ARG A 157 -11.10 -14.03 -6.92
N LEU A 158 -9.98 -14.35 -6.28
CA LEU A 158 -9.08 -15.39 -6.74
C LEU A 158 -9.79 -16.74 -6.70
N LEU A 159 -10.49 -17.04 -5.61
CA LEU A 159 -11.26 -18.28 -5.44
C LEU A 159 -12.40 -18.39 -6.48
N ARG A 160 -13.15 -17.31 -6.72
CA ARG A 160 -14.20 -17.27 -7.76
C ARG A 160 -13.67 -17.40 -9.19
N ARG A 161 -12.38 -17.19 -9.42
CA ARG A 161 -11.77 -17.31 -10.76
C ARG A 161 -11.40 -18.76 -11.11
N TYR A 162 -11.22 -19.62 -10.10
CA TYR A 162 -10.85 -21.03 -10.25
C TYR A 162 -12.02 -22.01 -10.05
N ARG A 163 -13.20 -21.50 -9.66
CA ARG A 163 -14.48 -22.21 -9.78
C ARG A 163 -15.11 -21.86 -11.12
#